data_AF-A0A2U1E6C0-F1
#
_entry.id   AF-A0A2U1E6C0-F1
#
_cell.length_a   1.000
_cell.length_b   1.000
_cell.length_c   1.000
_cell.angle_alpha   90.00
_cell.angle_beta   90.00
_cell.angle_gamma   90.00
#
_symmetry.space_group_name_H-M   'P 1'
#
loop_
_entity.id
_entity.type
_entity.pdbx_description
1 polymer ?
#
loop_
_entity_poly.entity_id
_entity_poly.type
_entity_poly.pdbx_seq_one_letter_code
_entity_poly.pdbx_strand_id
1 'polypeptide(L)' 'MSYRYMRLIVMFDLPTLTVEDVKSYRDFRKFLIKNGFMMMQESVYSKIALNQSMANLITNRV' A
#
# COMPACT_ATOMS: atom_id res chain seq x y z
N MET A 1 -24.99 6.15 -4.82
CA MET A 1 -23.72 5.98 -5.55
C MET A 1 -23.34 4.50 -5.47
N SER A 2 -23.22 3.80 -6.60
CA SER A 2 -22.85 2.36 -6.64
C SER A 2 -21.35 2.24 -6.88
N TYR A 3 -20.58 1.92 -5.83
CA TYR A 3 -19.13 1.70 -5.96
C TYR A 3 -18.88 0.28 -6.49
N ARG A 4 -18.84 0.14 -7.82
CA ARG A 4 -18.45 -1.13 -8.47
C ARG A 4 -16.98 -1.48 -8.25
N TYR A 5 -16.14 -0.48 -8.03
CA TYR A 5 -14.71 -0.60 -7.76
C TYR A 5 -14.27 0.55 -6.83
N MET A 6 -13.36 0.26 -5.92
CA MET A 6 -12.74 1.21 -5.01
C MET A 6 -11.22 1.22 -5.24
N ARG A 7 -10.56 2.35 -4.98
CA ARG A 7 -9.10 2.41 -4.92
C ARG A 7 -8.67 2.68 -3.49
N LEU A 8 -7.84 1.80 -2.96
CA LEU A 8 -7.10 2.03 -1.73
C LEU A 8 -5.84 2.79 -2.08
N ILE A 9 -5.54 3.85 -1.32
CA ILE A 9 -4.32 4.62 -1.43
C ILE A 9 -3.55 4.42 -0.11
N VAL A 10 -2.30 3.99 -0.22
CA VAL A 10 -1.37 3.88 0.90
C VAL A 10 -0.33 4.98 0.72
N MET A 11 -0.28 5.86 1.70
CA MET A 11 0.72 6.91 1.85
C MET A 11 1.53 6.58 3.09
N PHE A 12 2.85 6.62 2.98
CA PHE A 12 3.73 6.32 4.11
C PHE A 12 4.89 7.29 4.16
N ASP A 13 5.42 7.50 5.35
CA ASP A 13 6.69 8.18 5.56
C ASP A 13 7.53 7.29 6.47
N LEU A 14 8.63 6.79 5.94
CA LEU A 14 9.53 5.87 6.64
C LEU A 14 10.91 6.52 6.70
N PRO A 15 11.60 6.45 7.85
CA PRO A 15 12.94 6.98 7.97
C PRO A 15 13.90 6.26 7.02
N THR A 16 15.03 6.91 6.71
CA THR A 16 16.12 6.35 5.89
C THR A 16 17.50 6.70 6.44
N LEU A 17 17.58 6.98 7.76
CA LEU A 17 18.80 7.49 8.39
C LEU A 17 19.79 6.37 8.72
N THR A 18 19.28 5.22 9.15
CA THR A 18 20.07 4.03 9.49
C THR A 18 19.95 2.93 8.43
N VAL A 19 20.83 1.94 8.48
CA VAL A 19 20.78 0.78 7.58
C VAL A 19 19.51 -0.04 7.84
N GLU A 20 19.10 -0.11 9.11
CA GLU A 20 17.88 -0.76 9.58
C GLU A 20 16.63 -0.06 9.04
N ASP A 21 16.63 1.27 9.00
CA ASP A 21 15.53 2.07 8.43
C ASP A 21 15.39 1.80 6.93
N VAL A 22 16.51 1.87 6.20
CA VAL A 22 16.53 1.61 4.76
C VAL A 22 16.09 0.17 4.44
N LYS A 23 16.47 -0.80 5.28
CA LYS A 23 15.99 -2.18 5.17
C LYS A 23 14.48 -2.26 5.36
N SER A 24 13.95 -1.60 6.39
CA SER A 24 12.51 -1.56 6.68
C SER A 24 11.71 -0.92 5.54
N TYR A 25 12.20 0.19 4.99
CA TYR A 25 11.64 0.81 3.77
C TYR A 25 11.59 -0.18 2.59
N ARG A 26 12.71 -0.87 2.32
CA ARG A 26 12.80 -1.84 1.21
C ARG A 26 11.85 -3.01 1.39
N ASP A 27 11.72 -3.50 2.62
CA ASP A 27 10.85 -4.63 2.94
C ASP A 27 9.37 -4.24 2.84
N PHE A 28 8.98 -3.05 3.32
CA PHE A 28 7.63 -2.52 3.16
C PHE A 28 7.27 -2.30 1.68
N ARG A 29 8.19 -1.71 0.89
CA ARG A 29 8.01 -1.56 -0.56
C ARG A 29 7.83 -2.91 -1.26
N LYS A 30 8.64 -3.92 -0.93
CA LYS A 30 8.48 -5.28 -1.48
C LYS A 30 7.14 -5.88 -1.09
N PHE A 31 6.69 -5.69 0.15
CA PHE A 31 5.38 -6.12 0.62
C PHE A 31 4.25 -5.51 -0.22
N LEU A 32 4.28 -4.20 -0.47
CA LEU A 32 3.27 -3.52 -1.29
C LEU A 32 3.22 -4.11 -2.70
N ILE A 33 4.37 -4.23 -3.38
CA ILE A 33 4.45 -4.79 -4.74
C ILE A 33 3.95 -6.24 -4.78
N LYS A 34 4.38 -7.09 -3.83
CA LYS A 34 3.95 -8.49 -3.74
C LYS A 34 2.44 -8.63 -3.50
N ASN A 35 1.83 -7.67 -2.81
CA ASN A 35 0.38 -7.63 -2.58
C ASN A 35 -0.39 -6.94 -3.71
N GLY A 36 0.25 -6.60 -4.83
CA GLY A 36 -0.41 -6.03 -6.01
C GLY A 36 -0.75 -4.55 -5.89
N PHE A 37 -0.05 -3.82 -5.00
CA PHE A 37 -0.09 -2.36 -5.04
C PHE A 37 0.80 -1.83 -6.16
N MET A 38 0.30 -0.82 -6.87
CA MET A 38 1.02 -0.11 -7.91
C MET A 38 1.52 1.23 -7.38
N MET A 39 2.78 1.55 -7.63
CA MET A 39 3.35 2.85 -7.30
C MET A 39 2.71 3.93 -8.19
N MET A 40 2.16 4.97 -7.58
CA MET A 40 1.66 6.15 -8.27
C MET A 40 2.70 7.27 -8.27
N GLN A 41 3.31 7.48 -7.09
CA GLN A 41 4.40 8.42 -6.85
C GLN A 41 5.31 7.82 -5.77
N GLU A 42 6.46 8.45 -5.50
CA GLU A 42 7.27 8.06 -4.35
C GLU A 42 6.42 8.10 -3.08
N SER A 43 6.53 7.04 -2.26
CA SER A 43 5.75 6.86 -1.02
C SER A 43 4.22 6.84 -1.16
N VAL A 44 3.69 6.79 -2.39
CA VAL A 44 2.25 6.72 -2.67
C VAL A 44 1.92 5.55 -3.58
N TYR A 45 1.15 4.59 -3.06
CA TYR A 45 0.78 3.37 -3.75
C TYR A 45 -0.74 3.21 -3.81
N SER A 46 -1.24 2.57 -4.87
CA SER A 46 -2.67 2.30 -5.03
C SER A 46 -2.97 0.84 -5.36
N LYS A 47 -4.15 0.36 -4.92
CA LYS A 47 -4.67 -0.97 -5.26
C LYS A 47 -6.18 -0.91 -5.47
N ILE A 48 -6.67 -1.62 -6.49
CA ILE A 48 -8.11 -1.75 -6.74
C ILE A 48 -8.71 -2.77 -5.77
N ALA A 49 -9.81 -2.40 -5.12
CA ALA A 49 -10.67 -3.29 -4.35
C ALA A 49 -12.04 -3.39 -5.04
N LEU A 50 -12.60 -4.59 -5.13
CA LEU A 50 -13.85 -4.85 -5.85
C LEU A 50 -15.10 -4.37 -5.09
N ASN A 51 -15.03 -4.30 -3.76
CA ASN A 51 -16.11 -3.87 -2.89
C ASN A 51 -15.55 -3.46 -1.52
N GLN A 52 -16.43 -2.94 -0.67
CA GLN A 52 -16.07 -2.49 0.67
C GLN A 52 -15.47 -3.60 1.55
N SER A 53 -16.01 -4.82 1.48
CA SER A 53 -15.51 -5.95 2.27
C SER A 53 -14.06 -6.29 1.93
N MET A 54 -13.74 -6.36 0.63
CA MET A 54 -12.36 -6.55 0.16
C MET A 54 -11.47 -5.36 0.53
N ALA A 55 -11.99 -4.14 0.45
CA ALA A 55 -11.26 -2.96 0.87
C ALA A 55 -10.85 -3.06 2.34
N ASN A 56 -11.78 -3.42 3.23
CA ASN A 56 -11.52 -3.60 4.66
C ASN A 56 -10.51 -4.72 4.93
N LEU A 57 -10.59 -5.84 4.21
CA LEU A 57 -9.63 -6.94 4.34
C LEU A 57 -8.20 -6.52 3.95
N ILE A 58 -8.07 -5.72 2.89
CA ILE A 58 -6.76 -5.20 2.47
C ILE A 58 -6.25 -4.20 3.51
N THR A 59 -7.10 -3.28 3.99
CA THR A 59 -6.71 -2.30 5.03
C THR A 59 -6.23 -2.98 6.30
N ASN A 60 -6.87 -4.05 6.76
CA ASN A 60 -6.45 -4.75 7.98
C ASN A 60 -5.13 -5.54 7.84
N ARG A 61 -4.65 -5.75 6.62
CA ARG A 61 -3.41 -6.48 6.34
C ARG A 61 -2.21 -5.55 6.18
N VAL A 62 -2.44 -4.28 5.82
CA VAL A 62 -1.42 -3.23 5.68
C VAL A 62 -1.18 -2.62 7.05
#